data_AF-A0A9X4KI08-F1
#
_entry.id   AF-A0A9X4KI08-F1
#
_cell.length_a   1.000
_cell.length_b   1.000
_cell.length_c   1.000
_cell.angle_alpha   90.00
_cell.angle_beta   90.00
_cell.angle_gamma   90.00
#
_symmetry.space_group_name_H-M   'P 1'
#
loop_
_entity.id
_entity.type
_entity.pdbx_description
1 polymer ?
#
loop_
_entity_poly.entity_id
_entity_poly.type
_entity_poly.pdbx_seq_one_letter_code
_entity_poly.pdbx_strand_id
1 'polypeptide(L)'
;MRGEPGPLDAAAFEQEAALDGGAAAGDPARAFNAIRFGLAAVKNVGTQAIESIMKERSDRPFDSLSDLCRRVDPRACNKRVLESLLLCGALDALPGHRAQLLAALDESVEAAAIWRKEKEELQLELFDLGDAPNWEVDLPEVAPYTQTQTLELERELLGLYLSGHPLDVFDGLWEEAGLDRLSDLAEAEDGAQVLTAGMVVSLKPIVAKSGQAMAFLELEDRIMGAELVVFPSVWKSASAFAGKGALLLVRAKLQQGDEDFKLLADEIVPLAADTLKREAARMRRGGHGGYRGARTDRSAEAGRRPDRAEAKPAAAEGARRTTSVVKPAPSPEKARAGAGRADGGDAGAASQRFYVRIDAGHEAPSVLKDLQALLAKHKGPLQTVLFYERDRKSLALNDSYRVLPSAGLTAAVERLLGEGTAKVK
;
A
#
# COMPACT_ATOMS: atom_id res chain seq x y z
N MET A 1 15.70 5.39 48.81
CA MET A 1 16.34 4.81 47.60
C MET A 1 15.21 4.36 46.69
N ARG A 2 14.83 5.20 45.72
CA ARG A 2 15.11 5.08 44.27
C ARG A 2 14.52 3.83 43.61
N GLY A 3 13.63 4.05 42.65
CA GLY A 3 13.21 3.07 41.64
C GLY A 3 11.93 3.48 40.89
N GLU A 4 12.07 4.26 39.81
CA GLU A 4 11.16 4.29 38.63
C GLU A 4 11.17 2.92 37.90
N PRO A 5 10.31 2.59 36.87
CA PRO A 5 9.60 3.44 35.89
C PRO A 5 8.14 3.00 35.47
N GLY A 6 7.54 3.71 34.49
CA GLY A 6 6.13 3.69 33.99
C GLY A 6 5.61 2.42 33.28
N PRO A 7 4.68 2.46 32.27
CA PRO A 7 4.15 3.59 31.49
C PRO A 7 2.64 3.87 31.70
N LEU A 8 2.23 5.07 31.29
CA LEU A 8 0.84 5.53 31.25
C LEU A 8 0.05 4.77 30.21
N ASP A 9 -1.10 4.30 30.66
CA ASP A 9 -2.05 3.44 29.98
C ASP A 9 -2.81 4.18 28.88
N ALA A 10 -3.17 3.42 27.86
CA ALA A 10 -3.81 3.83 26.63
C ALA A 10 -5.33 4.00 26.82
N ALA A 11 -5.73 4.85 27.74
CA ALA A 11 -7.13 5.08 28.10
C ALA A 11 -7.51 6.58 28.03
N ALA A 12 -7.70 7.07 26.80
CA ALA A 12 -8.51 8.27 26.52
C ALA A 12 -8.93 8.27 25.04
N PHE A 13 -9.52 7.15 24.60
CA PHE A 13 -10.22 7.04 23.32
C PHE A 13 -11.69 6.76 23.66
N GLU A 14 -12.43 7.84 23.94
CA GLU A 14 -13.89 7.96 23.76
C GLU A 14 -14.34 9.29 24.39
N GLN A 15 -15.19 10.02 23.65
CA GLN A 15 -15.83 11.30 23.99
C GLN A 15 -15.02 12.57 23.71
N GLU A 16 -15.11 13.06 22.48
CA GLU A 16 -15.61 14.42 22.21
C GLU A 16 -15.94 14.56 20.71
N ALA A 17 -17.16 14.15 20.35
CA ALA A 17 -17.82 14.65 19.17
C ALA A 17 -18.40 16.04 19.52
N ALA A 18 -17.53 17.04 19.60
CA ALA A 18 -17.90 18.44 19.77
C ALA A 18 -17.29 19.24 18.61
N LEU A 19 -18.16 19.58 17.66
CA LEU A 19 -18.25 20.87 16.98
C LEU A 19 -16.93 21.67 16.90
N ASP A 20 -16.25 21.63 15.75
CA ASP A 20 -16.05 22.87 14.99
C ASP A 20 -15.56 22.61 13.55
N GLY A 21 -16.43 22.95 12.61
CA GLY A 21 -16.15 22.95 11.19
C GLY A 21 -16.05 24.39 10.71
N GLY A 22 -14.82 24.88 10.52
CA GLY A 22 -14.56 25.98 9.59
C GLY A 22 -14.80 25.49 8.16
N ALA A 23 -16.07 25.35 7.79
CA ALA A 23 -16.51 25.29 6.41
C ALA A 23 -17.09 26.68 6.10
N ALA A 24 -16.59 27.28 5.02
CA ALA A 24 -17.10 28.54 4.49
C ALA A 24 -18.63 28.51 4.38
N ALA A 25 -19.25 29.64 4.67
CA ALA A 25 -20.69 29.85 4.63
C ALA A 25 -21.33 29.27 3.36
N GLY A 26 -22.04 28.16 3.51
CA GLY A 26 -22.67 27.43 2.42
C GLY A 26 -23.46 26.22 2.94
N ASP A 27 -24.69 26.49 3.35
CA ASP A 27 -25.78 25.53 3.63
C ASP A 27 -25.63 24.60 4.88
N PRO A 28 -26.32 24.89 6.01
CA PRO A 28 -26.24 24.11 7.25
C PRO A 28 -26.94 22.73 7.20
N ALA A 29 -27.39 22.26 6.03
CA ALA A 29 -28.21 21.06 5.87
C ALA A 29 -27.44 19.77 5.51
N ARG A 30 -26.11 19.78 5.39
CA ARG A 30 -25.32 18.55 5.20
C ARG A 30 -24.12 18.49 6.13
N ALA A 31 -24.36 18.04 7.36
CA ALA A 31 -23.31 17.38 8.13
C ALA A 31 -22.95 16.08 7.40
N PHE A 32 -22.05 16.16 6.42
CA PHE A 32 -21.53 14.97 5.76
C PHE A 32 -20.79 14.13 6.80
N ASN A 33 -21.22 12.89 6.96
CA ASN A 33 -20.51 11.89 7.74
C ASN A 33 -19.23 11.52 6.98
N ALA A 34 -18.19 12.34 7.14
CA ALA A 34 -16.95 12.27 6.39
C ALA A 34 -15.79 11.86 7.31
N ILE A 35 -14.91 11.00 6.80
CA ILE A 35 -13.66 10.64 7.48
C ILE A 35 -12.65 11.74 7.19
N ARG A 36 -12.08 12.35 8.25
CA ARG A 36 -11.04 13.38 8.12
C ARG A 36 -9.66 12.76 8.14
N PHE A 37 -8.81 13.17 7.22
CA PHE A 37 -7.40 12.78 7.23
C PHE A 37 -6.64 13.58 8.30
N GLY A 38 -5.88 12.91 9.15
CA GLY A 38 -5.15 13.54 10.25
C GLY A 38 -3.87 14.23 9.77
N LEU A 39 -3.56 15.42 10.30
CA LEU A 39 -2.35 16.18 9.97
C LEU A 39 -1.04 15.43 10.28
N ALA A 40 -1.08 14.50 11.23
CA ALA A 40 0.07 13.67 11.62
C ALA A 40 0.54 12.71 10.51
N ALA A 41 -0.32 12.40 9.54
CA ALA A 41 0.04 11.54 8.41
C ALA A 41 0.68 12.32 7.24
N VAL A 42 0.72 13.66 7.31
CA VAL A 42 1.34 14.49 6.29
C VAL A 42 2.86 14.50 6.47
N LYS A 43 3.58 14.13 5.40
CA LYS A 43 5.03 14.14 5.36
C LYS A 43 5.58 15.54 5.66
N ASN A 44 6.66 15.59 6.43
CA ASN A 44 7.33 16.81 6.92
C ASN A 44 6.57 17.61 7.98
N VAL A 45 5.37 17.18 8.41
CA VAL A 45 4.62 17.86 9.47
C VAL A 45 4.89 17.18 10.82
N GLY A 46 5.50 17.90 11.75
CA GLY A 46 5.82 17.41 13.10
C GLY A 46 4.72 17.72 14.12
N THR A 47 4.73 17.01 15.25
CA THR A 47 3.74 17.20 16.33
C THR A 47 3.67 18.64 16.85
N GLN A 48 4.83 19.30 17.00
CA GLN A 48 4.88 20.70 17.46
C GLN A 48 4.18 21.66 16.49
N ALA A 49 4.28 21.42 15.18
CA ALA A 49 3.57 22.22 14.19
C ALA A 49 2.06 22.03 14.32
N ILE A 50 1.61 20.78 14.49
CA ILE A 50 0.20 20.42 14.66
C ILE A 50 -0.36 21.09 15.92
N GLU A 51 0.33 20.99 17.05
CA GLU A 51 -0.07 21.63 18.30
C GLU A 51 -0.15 23.16 18.16
N SER A 52 0.83 23.79 17.51
CA SER A 52 0.81 25.23 17.26
C SER A 52 -0.39 25.63 16.40
N ILE A 53 -0.66 24.90 15.31
CA ILE A 53 -1.78 25.17 14.41
C ILE A 53 -3.12 24.96 15.14
N MET A 54 -3.27 23.89 15.91
CA MET A 54 -4.49 23.60 16.68
C MET A 54 -4.75 24.66 17.75
N LYS A 55 -3.71 25.08 18.47
CA LYS A 55 -3.79 26.12 19.50
C LYS A 55 -4.25 27.45 18.91
N GLU A 56 -3.66 27.88 17.79
CA GLU A 56 -4.07 29.13 17.16
C GLU A 56 -5.48 29.01 16.58
N ARG A 57 -5.81 27.89 15.94
CA ARG A 57 -7.13 27.66 15.34
C ARG A 57 -8.25 27.57 16.36
N SER A 58 -7.99 27.18 17.61
CA SER A 58 -9.02 27.10 18.65
C SER A 58 -9.58 28.46 19.05
N ASP A 59 -8.87 29.55 18.77
CA ASP A 59 -9.37 30.91 18.96
C ASP A 59 -10.33 31.31 17.81
N ARG A 60 -9.87 31.13 16.57
CA ARG A 60 -10.68 31.38 15.36
C ARG A 60 -10.12 30.64 14.14
N PRO A 61 -10.94 30.33 13.10
CA PRO A 61 -10.47 29.82 11.82
C PRO A 61 -9.40 30.72 11.17
N PHE A 62 -8.64 30.17 10.22
CA PHE A 62 -7.71 30.96 9.42
C PHE A 62 -8.42 31.52 8.19
N ASP A 63 -8.30 32.82 7.96
CA ASP A 63 -9.01 33.51 6.87
C ASP A 63 -8.21 33.50 5.55
N SER A 64 -6.88 33.52 5.64
CA SER A 64 -5.97 33.58 4.49
C SER A 64 -4.62 32.95 4.81
N LEU A 65 -3.80 32.75 3.77
CA LEU A 65 -2.42 32.30 3.94
C LEU A 65 -1.61 33.27 4.81
N SER A 66 -1.79 34.58 4.59
CA SER A 66 -1.13 35.61 5.39
C SER A 66 -1.56 35.55 6.86
N ASP A 67 -2.85 35.30 7.16
CA ASP A 67 -3.33 35.14 8.55
C ASP A 67 -2.70 33.92 9.22
N LEU A 68 -2.65 32.78 8.51
CA LEU A 68 -1.97 31.57 8.99
C LEU A 68 -0.49 31.87 9.31
N CYS A 69 0.24 32.46 8.36
CA CYS A 69 1.67 32.76 8.51
C CYS A 69 1.97 33.74 9.66
N ARG A 70 1.06 34.68 9.98
CA ARG A 70 1.23 35.63 11.08
C ARG A 70 1.00 34.99 12.45
N ARG A 71 0.03 34.07 12.56
CA ARG A 71 -0.42 33.48 13.83
C ARG A 71 0.41 32.29 14.29
N VAL A 72 0.83 31.42 13.37
CA VAL A 72 1.60 30.21 13.75
C VAL A 72 3.03 30.54 14.17
N ASP A 73 3.58 29.77 15.11
CA ASP A 73 4.98 29.93 15.53
C ASP A 73 5.91 29.47 14.39
N PRO A 74 6.75 30.36 13.82
CA PRO A 74 7.67 30.00 12.73
C PRO A 74 8.74 28.97 13.13
N ARG A 75 9.00 28.78 14.43
CA ARG A 75 9.91 27.74 14.94
C ARG A 75 9.31 26.34 14.82
N ALA A 76 7.99 26.24 15.01
CA ALA A 76 7.24 25.00 14.89
C ALA A 76 6.77 24.76 13.44
N CYS A 77 6.21 25.79 12.80
CA CYS A 77 5.68 25.78 11.44
C CYS A 77 6.63 26.52 10.49
N ASN A 78 7.70 25.84 10.08
CA ASN A 78 8.61 26.40 9.08
C ASN A 78 8.00 26.37 7.66
N LYS A 79 8.64 27.04 6.70
CA LYS A 79 8.21 27.08 5.30
C LYS A 79 7.91 25.70 4.72
N ARG A 80 8.76 24.70 4.98
CA ARG A 80 8.59 23.33 4.48
C ARG A 80 7.31 22.66 5.03
N VAL A 81 6.94 22.94 6.27
CA VAL A 81 5.67 22.46 6.86
C VAL A 81 4.49 23.09 6.13
N LEU A 82 4.53 24.41 5.91
CA LEU A 82 3.46 25.13 5.21
C LEU A 82 3.31 24.65 3.76
N GLU A 83 4.42 24.45 3.04
CA GLU A 83 4.43 23.84 1.69
C GLU A 83 3.75 22.47 1.69
N SER A 84 4.13 21.59 2.61
CA SER A 84 3.53 20.25 2.74
C SER A 84 2.02 20.32 2.97
N LEU A 85 1.56 21.16 3.91
CA LEU A 85 0.14 21.30 4.26
C LEU A 85 -0.68 21.85 3.08
N LEU A 86 -0.12 22.81 2.37
CA LEU A 86 -0.73 23.42 1.21
C LEU A 86 -0.84 22.42 0.06
N LEU A 87 0.26 21.78 -0.30
CA LEU A 87 0.32 20.87 -1.44
C LEU A 87 -0.51 19.60 -1.23
N CYS A 88 -0.64 19.15 0.02
CA CYS A 88 -1.48 18.02 0.38
C CYS A 88 -2.98 18.36 0.52
N GLY A 89 -3.36 19.63 0.35
CA GLY A 89 -4.75 20.08 0.38
C GLY A 89 -5.32 20.41 1.77
N ALA A 90 -4.50 20.44 2.82
CA ALA A 90 -4.98 20.82 4.16
C ALA A 90 -5.42 22.29 4.22
N LEU A 91 -4.97 23.12 3.27
CA LEU A 91 -5.29 24.54 3.17
C LEU A 91 -6.27 24.88 2.03
N ASP A 92 -6.93 23.88 1.42
CA ASP A 92 -7.87 24.10 0.29
C ASP A 92 -9.13 24.90 0.66
N ALA A 93 -9.38 25.09 1.96
CA ALA A 93 -10.46 25.96 2.45
C ALA A 93 -10.09 27.45 2.44
N LEU A 94 -8.80 27.79 2.30
CA LEU A 94 -8.35 29.18 2.19
C LEU A 94 -8.67 29.74 0.79
N PRO A 95 -8.79 31.08 0.65
CA PRO A 95 -8.99 31.71 -0.65
C PRO A 95 -7.87 31.39 -1.64
N GLY A 96 -8.22 31.13 -2.90
CA GLY A 96 -7.29 30.78 -3.97
C GLY A 96 -7.07 29.28 -4.13
N HIS A 97 -6.32 28.88 -5.15
CA HIS A 97 -5.97 27.47 -5.37
C HIS A 97 -4.52 27.17 -4.97
N ARG A 98 -4.20 25.88 -4.74
CA ARG A 98 -2.89 25.42 -4.26
C ARG A 98 -1.71 26.07 -5.00
N ALA A 99 -1.73 26.15 -6.34
CA ALA A 99 -0.64 26.78 -7.09
C ALA A 99 -0.45 28.29 -6.79
N GLN A 100 -1.54 29.05 -6.56
CA GLN A 100 -1.47 30.45 -6.14
C GLN A 100 -0.89 30.59 -4.74
N LEU A 101 -1.43 29.79 -3.81
CA LEU A 101 -0.97 29.79 -2.43
C LEU A 101 0.52 29.45 -2.35
N LEU A 102 1.00 28.50 -3.17
CA LEU A 102 2.41 28.12 -3.18
C LEU A 102 3.27 29.26 -3.73
N ALA A 103 2.84 29.91 -4.81
CA ALA A 103 3.55 31.04 -5.41
C ALA A 103 3.63 32.24 -4.45
N ALA A 104 2.59 32.47 -3.65
CA ALA A 104 2.54 33.55 -2.65
C ALA A 104 3.20 33.21 -1.31
N LEU A 105 3.66 31.96 -1.11
CA LEU A 105 4.12 31.49 0.20
C LEU A 105 5.36 32.22 0.71
N ASP A 106 6.34 32.45 -0.17
CA ASP A 106 7.62 33.06 0.20
C ASP A 106 7.40 34.48 0.72
N GLU A 107 6.68 35.27 -0.08
CA GLU A 107 6.31 36.63 0.27
C GLU A 107 5.43 36.67 1.53
N SER A 108 4.49 35.73 1.69
CA SER A 108 3.63 35.65 2.88
C SER A 108 4.42 35.37 4.16
N VAL A 109 5.43 34.49 4.10
CA VAL A 109 6.29 34.17 5.24
C VAL A 109 7.18 35.36 5.60
N GLU A 110 7.74 36.06 4.60
CA GLU A 110 8.56 37.25 4.81
C GLU A 110 7.74 38.41 5.40
N ALA A 111 6.56 38.70 4.83
CA ALA A 111 5.65 39.71 5.35
C ALA A 111 5.22 39.41 6.79
N ALA A 112 4.96 38.13 7.12
CA ALA A 112 4.63 37.74 8.49
C ALA A 112 5.81 37.91 9.47
N ALA A 113 7.05 37.73 9.00
CA ALA A 113 8.25 37.96 9.83
C ALA A 113 8.44 39.45 10.13
N ILE A 114 8.27 40.32 9.14
CA ILE A 114 8.32 41.79 9.32
C ILE A 114 7.21 42.23 10.27
N TRP A 115 5.98 41.78 10.04
CA TRP A 115 4.83 42.11 10.89
C TRP A 115 5.04 41.73 12.37
N ARG A 116 5.64 40.55 12.64
CA ARG A 116 5.96 40.14 14.01
C ARG A 116 6.98 41.06 14.66
N LYS A 117 8.04 41.41 13.93
CA LYS A 117 9.09 42.31 14.41
C LYS A 117 8.52 43.69 14.73
N GLU A 118 7.71 44.25 13.83
CA GLU A 118 7.04 45.53 14.08
C GLU A 118 6.05 45.44 15.24
N LYS A 119 5.30 44.35 15.39
CA LYS A 119 4.39 44.18 16.53
C LYS A 119 5.14 44.14 17.87
N GLU A 120 6.33 43.55 17.90
CA GLU A 120 7.22 43.54 19.07
C GLU A 120 7.80 44.94 19.33
N GLU A 121 8.16 45.69 18.28
CA GLU A 121 8.69 47.06 18.36
C GLU A 121 7.60 48.09 18.72
N LEU A 122 6.37 47.95 18.21
CA LEU A 122 5.22 48.81 18.50
C LEU A 122 4.65 48.62 19.92
N GLN A 123 4.96 47.50 20.59
CA GLN A 123 4.75 47.40 22.04
C GLN A 123 5.71 48.30 22.84
N LEU A 124 6.81 48.76 22.25
CA LEU A 124 7.76 49.70 22.85
C LEU A 124 7.45 51.16 22.47
N GLU A 125 6.81 51.39 21.32
CA GLU A 125 6.52 52.72 20.77
C GLU A 125 5.00 52.97 20.69
N LEU A 126 4.34 53.17 21.84
CA LEU A 126 2.89 53.43 21.96
C LEU A 126 2.42 54.77 21.33
N PHE A 127 3.22 55.42 20.48
CA PHE A 127 2.90 56.72 19.89
C PHE A 127 3.48 56.87 18.47
N ASP A 128 2.93 56.16 17.49
CA ASP A 128 2.93 56.68 16.13
C ASP A 128 1.58 56.41 15.45
N LEU A 129 0.87 57.50 15.11
CA LEU A 129 -0.43 57.53 14.45
C LEU A 129 -0.17 57.71 12.95
N GLY A 130 0.29 56.64 12.31
CA GLY A 130 0.39 56.51 10.85
C GLY A 130 -0.51 55.39 10.33
N ASP A 131 -0.92 55.47 9.06
CA ASP A 131 -1.74 54.47 8.39
C ASP A 131 -1.24 53.04 8.67
N ALA A 132 -2.15 52.16 9.11
CA ALA A 132 -1.81 50.78 9.40
C ALA A 132 -1.22 50.13 8.14
N PRO A 133 0.04 49.66 8.17
CA PRO A 133 0.65 49.06 7.00
C PRO A 133 -0.17 47.84 6.54
N ASN A 134 -0.52 47.80 5.26
CA ASN A 134 -1.20 46.66 4.66
C ASN A 134 -0.18 45.55 4.40
N TRP A 135 -0.21 44.50 5.22
CA TRP A 135 0.67 43.34 5.10
C TRP A 135 0.06 42.20 4.30
N GLU A 136 -1.07 42.40 3.65
CA GLU A 136 -1.70 41.39 2.81
C GLU A 136 -0.89 41.17 1.54
N VAL A 137 -0.71 39.89 1.21
CA VAL A 137 -0.01 39.46 0.00
C VAL A 137 -1.07 39.07 -1.02
N ASP A 138 -1.04 39.73 -2.17
CA ASP A 138 -1.94 39.42 -3.28
C ASP A 138 -1.59 38.06 -3.89
N LEU A 139 -2.61 37.28 -4.22
CA LEU A 139 -2.41 35.99 -4.87
C LEU A 139 -2.08 36.20 -6.35
N PRO A 140 -0.94 35.69 -6.86
CA PRO A 140 -0.57 35.88 -8.26
C PRO A 140 -1.52 35.12 -9.19
N GLU A 141 -1.68 35.61 -10.42
CA GLU A 141 -2.39 34.86 -11.46
C GLU A 141 -1.48 33.75 -12.00
N VAL A 142 -1.73 32.51 -11.59
CA VAL A 142 -1.02 31.32 -12.07
C VAL A 142 -2.02 30.21 -12.41
N ALA A 143 -1.66 29.33 -13.34
CA ALA A 143 -2.52 28.21 -13.70
C ALA A 143 -2.69 27.25 -12.51
N PRO A 144 -3.90 26.69 -12.29
CA PRO A 144 -4.11 25.67 -11.29
C PRO A 144 -3.37 24.37 -11.64
N TYR A 145 -3.06 23.57 -10.63
CA TYR A 145 -2.51 22.23 -10.86
C TYR A 145 -3.49 21.38 -11.65
N THR A 146 -2.95 20.58 -12.56
CA THR A 146 -3.74 19.53 -13.21
C THR A 146 -4.11 18.44 -12.21
N GLN A 147 -5.12 17.63 -12.51
CA GLN A 147 -5.49 16.50 -11.67
C GLN A 147 -4.30 15.55 -11.45
N THR A 148 -3.51 15.28 -12.51
CA THR A 148 -2.31 14.44 -12.43
C THR A 148 -1.29 15.00 -11.45
N GLN A 149 -0.98 16.31 -11.54
CA GLN A 149 -0.05 16.95 -10.61
C GLN A 149 -0.56 16.89 -9.17
N THR A 150 -1.87 17.09 -8.97
CA THR A 150 -2.51 17.02 -7.64
C THR A 150 -2.36 15.63 -7.04
N LEU A 151 -2.65 14.58 -7.82
CA LEU A 151 -2.51 13.19 -7.39
C LEU A 151 -1.04 12.83 -7.08
N GLU A 152 -0.09 13.31 -7.87
CA GLU A 152 1.34 13.11 -7.60
C GLU A 152 1.77 13.72 -6.26
N LEU A 153 1.31 14.95 -5.97
CA LEU A 153 1.57 15.64 -4.71
C LEU A 153 0.92 14.93 -3.52
N GLU A 154 -0.33 14.46 -3.65
CA GLU A 154 -1.01 13.68 -2.61
C GLU A 154 -0.26 12.38 -2.32
N ARG A 155 0.16 11.64 -3.34
CA ARG A 155 0.96 10.43 -3.16
C ARG A 155 2.30 10.73 -2.48
N GLU A 156 2.96 11.83 -2.83
CA GLU A 156 4.25 12.18 -2.25
C GLU A 156 4.14 12.58 -0.77
N LEU A 157 3.10 13.35 -0.42
CA LEU A 157 2.96 13.99 0.88
C LEU A 157 2.09 13.19 1.86
N LEU A 158 1.05 12.53 1.37
CA LEU A 158 0.11 11.72 2.17
C LEU A 158 0.40 10.22 2.06
N GLY A 159 1.11 9.81 1.00
CA GLY A 159 1.39 8.40 0.72
C GLY A 159 0.27 7.67 -0.03
N LEU A 160 -0.84 8.34 -0.33
CA LEU A 160 -2.04 7.79 -0.96
C LEU A 160 -2.76 8.88 -1.75
N TYR A 161 -3.68 8.49 -2.63
CA TYR A 161 -4.53 9.40 -3.38
C TYR A 161 -5.86 9.60 -2.66
N LEU A 162 -6.23 10.85 -2.40
CA LEU A 162 -7.50 11.20 -1.75
C LEU A 162 -8.51 11.75 -2.75
N SER A 163 -8.06 12.56 -3.71
CA SER A 163 -8.94 13.27 -4.64
C SER A 163 -9.38 12.44 -5.86
N GLY A 164 -8.83 11.25 -6.07
CA GLY A 164 -9.19 10.34 -7.16
C GLY A 164 -8.16 9.23 -7.37
N HIS A 165 -8.29 8.47 -8.44
CA HIS A 165 -7.33 7.44 -8.84
C HIS A 165 -6.62 7.82 -10.15
N PRO A 166 -5.32 7.54 -10.33
CA PRO A 166 -4.62 7.80 -11.60
C PRO A 166 -5.24 7.15 -12.84
N LEU A 167 -6.05 6.10 -12.65
CA LEU A 167 -6.77 5.42 -13.72
C LEU A 167 -8.02 6.17 -14.18
N ASP A 168 -8.51 7.15 -13.44
CA ASP A 168 -9.77 7.87 -13.77
C ASP A 168 -9.67 8.61 -15.12
N VAL A 169 -8.47 8.94 -15.57
CA VAL A 169 -8.20 9.47 -16.93
C VAL A 169 -8.66 8.50 -18.04
N PHE A 170 -8.82 7.22 -17.72
CA PHE A 170 -9.21 6.15 -18.64
C PHE A 170 -10.69 5.74 -18.50
N ASP A 171 -11.49 6.54 -17.80
CA ASP A 171 -12.94 6.36 -17.73
C ASP A 171 -13.55 6.40 -19.15
N GLY A 172 -14.54 5.52 -19.40
CA GLY A 172 -15.13 5.32 -20.73
C GLY A 172 -14.24 4.52 -21.70
N LEU A 173 -12.92 4.71 -21.68
CA LEU A 173 -11.99 3.93 -22.50
C LEU A 173 -11.87 2.48 -22.03
N TRP A 174 -12.12 2.20 -20.75
CA TRP A 174 -12.02 0.87 -20.17
C TRP A 174 -12.94 -0.15 -20.85
N GLU A 175 -14.22 0.19 -20.99
CA GLU A 175 -15.24 -0.66 -21.60
C GLU A 175 -15.05 -0.74 -23.12
N GLU A 176 -14.74 0.38 -23.77
CA GLU A 176 -14.45 0.41 -25.21
C GLU A 176 -13.21 -0.41 -25.58
N ALA A 177 -12.20 -0.40 -24.71
CA ALA A 177 -11.02 -1.24 -24.85
C ALA A 177 -11.25 -2.67 -24.34
N GLY A 178 -12.38 -2.96 -23.68
CA GLY A 178 -12.81 -4.27 -23.17
C GLY A 178 -11.98 -4.84 -22.03
N LEU A 179 -11.36 -3.98 -21.22
CA LEU A 179 -10.42 -4.42 -20.18
C LEU A 179 -11.16 -5.12 -19.03
N ASP A 180 -10.57 -6.21 -18.53
CA ASP A 180 -11.08 -6.94 -17.37
C ASP A 180 -10.78 -6.16 -16.08
N ARG A 181 -11.77 -6.05 -15.18
CA ARG A 181 -11.59 -5.45 -13.85
C ARG A 181 -11.01 -6.49 -12.91
N LEU A 182 -10.11 -6.12 -11.99
CA LEU A 182 -9.50 -7.09 -11.08
C LEU A 182 -10.54 -7.72 -10.15
N SER A 183 -11.58 -6.97 -9.77
CA SER A 183 -12.71 -7.46 -8.97
C SER A 183 -13.41 -8.68 -9.57
N ASP A 184 -13.48 -8.74 -10.90
CA ASP A 184 -14.27 -9.74 -11.62
C ASP A 184 -13.45 -11.03 -11.81
N LEU A 185 -12.12 -10.96 -11.62
CA LEU A 185 -11.21 -12.09 -11.79
C LEU A 185 -11.24 -13.07 -10.64
N ALA A 186 -11.74 -12.68 -9.46
CA ALA A 186 -11.87 -13.57 -8.32
C ALA A 186 -12.77 -14.79 -8.63
N GLU A 187 -13.83 -14.59 -9.43
CA GLU A 187 -14.77 -15.64 -9.83
C GLU A 187 -14.47 -16.25 -11.20
N ALA A 188 -13.43 -15.78 -11.90
CA ALA A 188 -13.07 -16.24 -13.23
C ALA A 188 -12.37 -17.61 -13.21
N GLU A 189 -12.45 -18.34 -14.33
CA GLU A 189 -11.85 -19.67 -14.45
C GLU A 189 -10.32 -19.64 -14.34
N ASP A 190 -9.75 -20.63 -13.63
CA ASP A 190 -8.30 -20.78 -13.55
C ASP A 190 -7.69 -20.96 -14.95
N GLY A 191 -6.61 -20.24 -15.20
CA GLY A 191 -5.93 -20.24 -16.49
C GLY A 191 -6.58 -19.38 -17.58
N ALA A 192 -7.66 -18.64 -17.27
CA ALA A 192 -8.24 -17.67 -18.19
C ALA A 192 -7.19 -16.65 -18.68
N GLN A 193 -7.31 -16.24 -19.94
CA GLN A 193 -6.52 -15.15 -20.50
C GLN A 193 -7.23 -13.84 -20.19
N VAL A 194 -6.52 -12.93 -19.52
CA VAL A 194 -7.04 -11.66 -19.05
C VAL A 194 -6.25 -10.51 -19.66
N LEU A 195 -6.96 -9.43 -19.99
CA LEU A 195 -6.38 -8.17 -20.43
C LEU A 195 -6.87 -7.07 -19.49
N THR A 196 -6.02 -6.63 -18.59
CA THR A 196 -6.36 -5.66 -17.55
C THR A 196 -5.37 -4.50 -17.57
N ALA A 197 -5.68 -3.44 -16.83
CA ALA A 197 -4.78 -2.32 -16.60
C ALA A 197 -4.73 -1.98 -15.13
N GLY A 198 -3.63 -1.37 -14.70
CA GLY A 198 -3.48 -0.97 -13.30
C GLY A 198 -2.24 -0.14 -13.07
N MET A 199 -2.10 0.34 -11.84
CA MET A 199 -0.94 1.06 -11.37
C MET A 199 -0.05 0.13 -10.53
N VAL A 200 1.27 0.24 -10.71
CA VAL A 200 2.23 -0.51 -9.88
C VAL A 200 2.38 0.15 -8.51
N VAL A 201 1.97 -0.53 -7.45
CA VAL A 201 2.09 -0.06 -6.05
C VAL A 201 3.45 -0.40 -5.48
N SER A 202 3.87 -1.65 -5.68
CA SER A 202 5.13 -2.19 -5.19
C SER A 202 5.80 -3.05 -6.25
N LEU A 203 7.13 -3.10 -6.19
CA LEU A 203 7.98 -3.78 -7.15
C LEU A 203 9.11 -4.49 -6.43
N LYS A 204 9.23 -5.80 -6.66
CA LYS A 204 10.28 -6.64 -6.09
C LYS A 204 10.99 -7.45 -7.17
N PRO A 205 12.10 -6.93 -7.72
CA PRO A 205 12.95 -7.67 -8.63
C PRO A 205 13.62 -8.82 -7.89
N ILE A 206 13.63 -10.00 -8.50
CA ILE A 206 14.30 -11.19 -7.96
C ILE A 206 15.06 -11.90 -9.08
N VAL A 207 16.09 -12.63 -8.71
CA VAL A 207 16.77 -13.54 -9.65
C VAL A 207 16.17 -14.91 -9.46
N ALA A 208 15.59 -15.47 -10.52
CA ALA A 208 15.04 -16.82 -10.51
C ALA A 208 16.16 -17.84 -10.27
N LYS A 209 15.79 -19.07 -9.88
CA LYS A 209 16.75 -20.17 -9.71
C LYS A 209 17.57 -20.48 -10.98
N SER A 210 17.04 -20.11 -12.14
CA SER A 210 17.70 -20.20 -13.45
C SER A 210 18.76 -19.11 -13.69
N GLY A 211 18.95 -18.17 -12.76
CA GLY A 211 19.87 -17.04 -12.89
C GLY A 211 19.32 -15.85 -13.69
N GLN A 212 18.09 -15.93 -14.18
CA GLN A 212 17.46 -14.85 -14.94
C GLN A 212 16.65 -13.92 -14.03
N ALA A 213 16.71 -12.61 -14.29
CA ALA A 213 15.96 -11.61 -13.54
C ALA A 213 14.47 -11.67 -13.87
N MET A 214 13.61 -11.68 -12.85
CA MET A 214 12.16 -11.58 -12.92
C MET A 214 11.66 -10.60 -11.85
N ALA A 215 10.37 -10.28 -11.81
CA ALA A 215 9.82 -9.40 -10.79
C ALA A 215 8.45 -9.86 -10.31
N PHE A 216 8.18 -9.61 -9.02
CA PHE A 216 6.83 -9.57 -8.48
C PHE A 216 6.41 -8.10 -8.40
N LEU A 217 5.28 -7.78 -9.00
CA LEU A 217 4.65 -6.48 -8.96
C LEU A 217 3.32 -6.59 -8.21
N GLU A 218 2.95 -5.55 -7.50
CA GLU A 218 1.59 -5.38 -7.00
C GLU A 218 0.89 -4.39 -7.91
N LEU A 219 -0.08 -4.90 -8.67
CA LEU A 219 -0.86 -4.13 -9.62
C LEU A 219 -2.21 -3.79 -8.99
N GLU A 220 -2.51 -2.51 -8.86
CA GLU A 220 -3.75 -2.02 -8.25
C GLU A 220 -4.63 -1.34 -9.31
N ASP A 221 -5.92 -1.68 -9.28
CA ASP A 221 -6.96 -0.95 -10.00
C ASP A 221 -7.75 -0.03 -9.04
N ARG A 222 -8.93 0.45 -9.42
CA ARG A 222 -9.71 1.37 -8.56
C ARG A 222 -10.34 0.68 -7.34
N ILE A 223 -10.38 -0.65 -7.32
CA ILE A 223 -11.17 -1.44 -6.38
C ILE A 223 -10.25 -2.33 -5.55
N MET A 224 -9.28 -3.00 -6.17
CA MET A 224 -8.41 -3.96 -5.50
C MET A 224 -7.02 -4.06 -6.15
N GLY A 225 -6.09 -4.65 -5.38
CA GLY A 225 -4.78 -5.05 -5.84
C GLY A 225 -4.69 -6.53 -6.18
N ALA A 226 -3.81 -6.89 -7.12
CA ALA A 226 -3.47 -8.26 -7.44
C ALA A 226 -1.94 -8.42 -7.63
N GLU A 227 -1.41 -9.59 -7.25
CA GLU A 227 -0.01 -9.92 -7.49
C GLU A 227 0.21 -10.26 -8.96
N LEU A 228 1.07 -9.49 -9.64
CA LEU A 228 1.49 -9.69 -11.01
C LEU A 228 2.91 -10.25 -11.05
N VAL A 229 3.02 -11.50 -11.51
CA VAL A 229 4.29 -12.21 -11.70
C VAL A 229 4.81 -11.94 -13.10
N VAL A 230 5.97 -11.28 -13.18
CA VAL A 230 6.61 -10.93 -14.45
C VAL A 230 7.82 -11.81 -14.69
N PHE A 231 7.67 -12.82 -15.54
CA PHE A 231 8.74 -13.74 -15.91
C PHE A 231 9.88 -13.06 -16.68
N PRO A 232 11.08 -13.67 -16.72
CA PRO A 232 12.26 -13.00 -17.28
C PRO A 232 12.13 -12.48 -18.71
N SER A 233 11.39 -13.19 -19.57
CA SER A 233 11.15 -12.77 -20.95
C SER A 233 10.42 -11.43 -21.03
N VAL A 234 9.40 -11.24 -20.19
CA VAL A 234 8.59 -10.01 -20.13
C VAL A 234 9.31 -8.94 -19.33
N TRP A 235 10.03 -9.32 -18.26
CA TRP A 235 10.75 -8.38 -17.42
C TRP A 235 11.88 -7.66 -18.18
N LYS A 236 12.54 -8.36 -19.11
CA LYS A 236 13.58 -7.77 -19.96
C LYS A 236 13.09 -6.54 -20.75
N SER A 237 11.85 -6.55 -21.24
CA SER A 237 11.26 -5.39 -21.95
C SER A 237 10.55 -4.42 -21.02
N ALA A 238 9.92 -4.91 -19.95
CA ALA A 238 9.11 -4.09 -19.04
C ALA A 238 9.93 -3.30 -18.00
N SER A 239 11.11 -3.79 -17.61
CA SER A 239 11.93 -3.22 -16.53
C SER A 239 12.28 -1.73 -16.69
N ALA A 240 12.31 -1.22 -17.93
CA ALA A 240 12.61 0.18 -18.20
C ALA A 240 11.49 1.15 -17.82
N PHE A 241 10.24 0.67 -17.70
CA PHE A 241 9.07 1.53 -17.46
C PHE A 241 8.13 1.02 -16.36
N ALA A 242 8.20 -0.24 -15.96
CA ALA A 242 7.33 -0.85 -14.94
C ALA A 242 7.73 -0.49 -13.49
N GLY A 243 8.10 0.77 -13.23
CA GLY A 243 8.47 1.25 -11.90
C GLY A 243 7.26 1.53 -11.00
N LYS A 244 7.51 1.84 -9.72
CA LYS A 244 6.45 2.25 -8.77
C LYS A 244 5.71 3.50 -9.27
N GLY A 245 4.38 3.41 -9.33
CA GLY A 245 3.48 4.44 -9.86
C GLY A 245 3.25 4.36 -11.37
N ALA A 246 3.91 3.45 -12.08
CA ALA A 246 3.69 3.29 -13.51
C ALA A 246 2.30 2.70 -13.78
N LEU A 247 1.62 3.25 -14.80
CA LEU A 247 0.37 2.71 -15.32
C LEU A 247 0.67 1.73 -16.43
N LEU A 248 0.15 0.52 -16.30
CA LEU A 248 0.46 -0.61 -17.18
C LEU A 248 -0.82 -1.18 -17.79
N LEU A 249 -0.74 -1.54 -19.08
CA LEU A 249 -1.67 -2.46 -19.73
C LEU A 249 -1.03 -3.84 -19.77
N VAL A 250 -1.74 -4.83 -19.26
CA VAL A 250 -1.20 -6.16 -18.97
C VAL A 250 -2.08 -7.22 -19.60
N ARG A 251 -1.50 -8.04 -20.47
CA ARG A 251 -2.06 -9.34 -20.85
C ARG A 251 -1.43 -10.40 -19.97
N ALA A 252 -2.25 -11.16 -19.26
CA ALA A 252 -1.79 -12.17 -18.33
C ALA A 252 -2.66 -13.43 -18.40
N LYS A 253 -2.11 -14.52 -17.87
CA LYS A 253 -2.88 -15.70 -17.52
C LYS A 253 -3.26 -15.65 -16.05
N LEU A 254 -4.54 -15.80 -15.76
CA LEU A 254 -5.04 -15.91 -14.40
C LEU A 254 -4.57 -17.22 -13.77
N GLN A 255 -4.10 -17.16 -12.54
CA GLN A 255 -3.79 -18.31 -11.72
C GLN A 255 -4.56 -18.21 -10.41
N GLN A 256 -5.56 -19.06 -10.22
CA GLN A 256 -6.34 -19.11 -8.99
C GLN A 256 -5.53 -19.75 -7.86
N GLY A 257 -5.66 -19.19 -6.65
CA GLY A 257 -5.14 -19.73 -5.40
C GLY A 257 -6.27 -20.10 -4.44
N ASP A 258 -5.91 -20.46 -3.21
CA ASP A 258 -6.90 -20.87 -2.20
C ASP A 258 -7.74 -19.69 -1.66
N GLU A 259 -7.15 -18.49 -1.56
CA GLU A 259 -7.81 -17.27 -1.04
C GLU A 259 -7.68 -16.05 -1.97
N ASP A 260 -6.65 -16.01 -2.82
CA ASP A 260 -6.35 -14.93 -3.77
C ASP A 260 -5.98 -15.48 -5.14
N PHE A 261 -6.02 -14.63 -6.17
CA PHE A 261 -5.51 -14.95 -7.50
C PHE A 261 -4.21 -14.22 -7.82
N LYS A 262 -3.44 -14.77 -8.76
CA LYS A 262 -2.23 -14.16 -9.31
C LYS A 262 -2.36 -13.99 -10.81
N LEU A 263 -1.69 -12.96 -11.32
CA LEU A 263 -1.60 -12.70 -12.75
C LEU A 263 -0.21 -13.10 -13.23
N LEU A 264 -0.14 -14.02 -14.18
CA LEU A 264 1.11 -14.41 -14.83
C LEU A 264 1.27 -13.59 -16.11
N ALA A 265 2.18 -12.62 -16.11
CA ALA A 265 2.32 -11.68 -17.22
C ALA A 265 2.81 -12.38 -18.50
N ASP A 266 2.04 -12.26 -19.58
CA ASP A 266 2.43 -12.67 -20.93
C ASP A 266 3.00 -11.48 -21.72
N GLU A 267 2.42 -10.29 -21.55
CA GLU A 267 2.88 -9.05 -22.18
C GLU A 267 2.50 -7.84 -21.33
N ILE A 268 3.40 -6.85 -21.28
CA ILE A 268 3.20 -5.59 -20.54
C ILE A 268 3.59 -4.43 -21.44
N VAL A 269 2.75 -3.41 -21.53
CA VAL A 269 3.07 -2.12 -22.18
C VAL A 269 2.65 -0.95 -21.28
N PRO A 270 3.23 0.25 -21.46
CA PRO A 270 2.75 1.45 -20.79
C PRO A 270 1.29 1.74 -21.14
N LEU A 271 0.51 2.11 -20.14
CA LEU A 271 -0.87 2.53 -20.34
C LEU A 271 -0.90 4.00 -20.80
N ALA A 272 -1.42 4.24 -22.00
CA ALA A 272 -1.59 5.58 -22.56
C ALA A 272 -2.93 5.69 -23.28
N ALA A 273 -3.66 6.79 -23.04
CA ALA A 273 -5.05 6.93 -23.48
C ALA A 273 -5.17 6.86 -25.01
N ASP A 274 -4.26 7.54 -25.72
CA ASP A 274 -4.26 7.63 -27.18
C ASP A 274 -3.99 6.30 -27.89
N THR A 275 -3.27 5.38 -27.25
CA THR A 275 -2.85 4.10 -27.85
C THR A 275 -3.62 2.91 -27.30
N LEU A 276 -4.37 3.08 -26.21
CA LEU A 276 -5.02 2.02 -25.45
C LEU A 276 -5.82 1.05 -26.33
N LYS A 277 -6.73 1.57 -27.16
CA LYS A 277 -7.58 0.72 -28.02
C LYS A 277 -6.76 -0.13 -28.99
N ARG A 278 -5.73 0.45 -29.60
CA ARG A 278 -4.86 -0.23 -30.56
C ARG A 278 -4.04 -1.32 -29.88
N GLU A 279 -3.44 -0.99 -28.74
CA GLU A 279 -2.65 -1.95 -27.97
C GLU A 279 -3.52 -3.08 -27.42
N ALA A 280 -4.70 -2.78 -26.87
CA ALA A 280 -5.65 -3.79 -26.40
C ALA A 280 -6.08 -4.74 -27.53
N ALA A 281 -6.43 -4.21 -28.70
CA ALA A 281 -6.78 -5.05 -29.86
C ALA A 281 -5.61 -5.91 -30.37
N ARG A 282 -4.38 -5.36 -30.37
CA ARG A 282 -3.15 -6.09 -30.72
C ARG A 282 -2.90 -7.24 -29.74
N MET A 283 -2.99 -6.96 -28.45
CA MET A 283 -2.78 -7.95 -27.39
C MET A 283 -3.83 -9.06 -27.41
N ARG A 284 -5.11 -8.77 -27.68
CA ARG A 284 -6.10 -9.86 -27.83
C ARG A 284 -5.79 -10.79 -29.00
N ARG A 285 -5.38 -10.24 -30.14
CA ARG A 285 -5.08 -11.02 -31.35
C ARG A 285 -3.77 -11.82 -31.26
N GLY A 286 -2.83 -11.37 -30.44
CA GLY A 286 -1.51 -12.00 -30.27
C GLY A 286 -1.51 -13.31 -29.46
N GLY A 287 -2.66 -13.83 -29.04
CA GLY A 287 -2.82 -15.01 -28.17
C GLY A 287 -2.41 -16.38 -28.77
N HIS A 288 -1.43 -16.45 -29.66
CA HIS A 288 -0.91 -17.72 -30.22
C HIS A 288 0.60 -17.90 -30.09
N GLY A 289 1.29 -17.07 -29.30
CA GLY A 289 2.75 -17.07 -29.22
C GLY A 289 3.34 -16.87 -27.82
N GLY A 290 2.77 -17.46 -26.77
CA GLY A 290 3.27 -17.31 -25.39
C GLY A 290 3.38 -18.63 -24.62
N TYR A 291 4.61 -18.97 -24.20
CA TYR A 291 5.00 -19.99 -23.22
C TYR A 291 4.52 -21.45 -23.43
N ARG A 292 5.16 -22.18 -24.36
CA ARG A 292 5.24 -23.66 -24.24
C ARG A 292 6.14 -23.98 -23.06
N GLY A 293 5.55 -24.30 -21.91
CA GLY A 293 6.26 -24.86 -20.77
C GLY A 293 7.20 -25.96 -21.23
N ALA A 294 8.47 -25.90 -20.79
CA ALA A 294 9.48 -26.90 -21.08
C ALA A 294 8.96 -28.28 -20.67
N ARG A 295 8.49 -29.06 -21.64
CA ARG A 295 8.32 -30.51 -21.49
C ARG A 295 9.70 -31.08 -21.22
N THR A 296 9.84 -31.71 -20.07
CA THR A 296 10.99 -32.53 -19.75
C THR A 296 10.90 -33.79 -20.62
N ASP A 297 11.58 -33.78 -21.76
CA ASP A 297 11.74 -34.98 -22.58
C ASP A 297 12.61 -35.99 -21.82
N ARG A 298 11.93 -36.99 -21.26
CA ARG A 298 12.53 -38.24 -20.80
C ARG A 298 12.58 -39.20 -21.99
N SER A 299 13.81 -39.51 -22.39
CA SER A 299 14.26 -40.82 -22.91
C SER A 299 14.01 -41.18 -24.39
N ALA A 300 15.14 -41.36 -25.10
CA ALA A 300 15.45 -42.26 -26.25
C ALA A 300 16.42 -41.49 -27.19
N GLU A 301 17.57 -41.96 -27.67
CA GLU A 301 18.14 -43.29 -27.79
C GLU A 301 19.64 -43.18 -28.15
N ALA A 302 20.33 -44.30 -27.99
CA ALA A 302 21.71 -44.64 -28.29
C ALA A 302 22.45 -43.95 -29.45
N GLY A 303 23.74 -43.69 -29.19
CA GLY A 303 24.84 -44.26 -29.98
C GLY A 303 25.30 -43.53 -31.24
N ARG A 304 26.48 -42.91 -31.17
CA ARG A 304 27.69 -43.24 -31.98
C ARG A 304 28.73 -42.12 -31.87
N ARG A 305 29.96 -42.51 -31.51
CA ARG A 305 31.19 -41.76 -31.85
C ARG A 305 31.55 -42.05 -33.33
N PRO A 306 32.33 -41.18 -33.99
CA PRO A 306 33.78 -41.43 -34.01
C PRO A 306 34.67 -40.19 -33.90
N ASP A 307 35.82 -40.41 -33.24
CA ASP A 307 37.21 -40.04 -33.56
C ASP A 307 37.62 -38.71 -34.21
N ARG A 308 38.41 -37.97 -33.41
CA ARG A 308 39.81 -37.55 -33.64
C ARG A 308 40.17 -36.73 -34.89
N ALA A 309 40.68 -35.52 -34.68
CA ALA A 309 41.96 -35.06 -35.25
C ALA A 309 42.48 -33.80 -34.54
N GLU A 310 43.76 -33.84 -34.21
CA GLU A 310 44.59 -32.77 -33.63
C GLU A 310 44.95 -31.70 -34.68
N ALA A 311 45.04 -30.43 -34.27
CA ALA A 311 46.07 -29.48 -34.74
C ALA A 311 46.08 -28.17 -33.92
N LYS A 312 47.25 -27.82 -33.41
CA LYS A 312 47.72 -26.49 -32.95
C LYS A 312 48.95 -26.14 -33.84
N PRO A 313 49.61 -24.97 -33.75
CA PRO A 313 49.24 -23.62 -33.23
C PRO A 313 49.75 -22.45 -34.13
N ALA A 314 49.49 -21.19 -33.74
CA ALA A 314 50.35 -19.98 -33.90
C ALA A 314 49.48 -18.74 -33.56
N ALA A 315 49.72 -17.84 -32.60
CA ALA A 315 50.89 -17.02 -32.20
C ALA A 315 50.55 -15.52 -32.44
N ALA A 316 50.71 -14.70 -31.39
CA ALA A 316 50.91 -13.23 -31.29
C ALA A 316 50.07 -12.68 -30.10
N GLU A 317 50.64 -12.43 -28.91
CA GLU A 317 51.48 -11.29 -28.50
C GLU A 317 50.66 -9.98 -28.43
N GLY A 318 50.54 -9.22 -27.34
CA GLY A 318 51.17 -9.23 -26.02
C GLY A 318 50.60 -8.12 -25.10
N ALA A 319 51.39 -7.77 -24.07
CA ALA A 319 51.21 -6.74 -23.01
C ALA A 319 50.52 -7.23 -21.71
N ARG A 320 51.27 -7.66 -20.66
CA ARG A 320 51.95 -6.86 -19.59
C ARG A 320 50.95 -5.95 -18.85
N ARG A 321 50.75 -5.97 -17.51
CA ARG A 321 51.71 -5.99 -16.38
C ARG A 321 50.94 -6.14 -15.03
N THR A 322 51.55 -6.85 -14.05
CA THR A 322 51.61 -6.60 -12.57
C THR A 322 50.31 -6.34 -11.77
N THR A 323 50.01 -6.87 -10.57
CA THR A 323 50.81 -7.45 -9.47
C THR A 323 49.89 -8.06 -8.38
N SER A 324 50.38 -9.14 -7.76
CA SER A 324 50.38 -9.46 -6.31
C SER A 324 49.09 -9.72 -5.47
N VAL A 325 49.03 -10.96 -4.93
CA VAL A 325 48.92 -11.33 -3.47
C VAL A 325 47.50 -11.18 -2.86
N VAL A 326 46.80 -12.18 -2.28
CA VAL A 326 47.05 -13.07 -1.12
C VAL A 326 46.00 -14.23 -1.11
N LYS A 327 46.38 -15.43 -0.67
CA LYS A 327 45.49 -16.49 -0.13
C LYS A 327 45.35 -16.31 1.39
N PRO A 328 44.19 -16.63 2.00
CA PRO A 328 44.20 -17.83 2.85
C PRO A 328 42.93 -18.69 2.76
N ALA A 329 43.10 -19.95 3.18
CA ALA A 329 42.07 -20.97 3.41
C ALA A 329 41.72 -21.04 4.93
N PRO A 330 41.03 -22.07 5.48
CA PRO A 330 39.58 -22.08 5.71
C PRO A 330 39.11 -22.38 7.17
N SER A 331 37.79 -22.23 7.41
CA SER A 331 36.92 -22.85 8.45
C SER A 331 37.13 -22.47 9.94
N PRO A 332 36.20 -22.72 10.92
CA PRO A 332 34.99 -23.58 10.95
C PRO A 332 33.69 -22.94 11.53
N GLU A 333 32.48 -23.37 11.12
CA GLU A 333 31.58 -24.36 11.76
C GLU A 333 31.01 -24.03 13.17
N LYS A 334 29.68 -23.82 13.22
CA LYS A 334 28.66 -24.37 14.18
C LYS A 334 27.29 -23.79 13.78
N ALA A 335 26.35 -24.53 13.19
CA ALA A 335 25.45 -25.55 13.79
C ALA A 335 24.60 -24.95 14.94
N ARG A 336 23.27 -25.07 15.07
CA ARG A 336 22.12 -25.75 14.44
C ARG A 336 20.89 -25.02 15.06
N ALA A 337 19.70 -24.91 14.44
CA ALA A 337 18.66 -25.93 14.26
C ALA A 337 17.52 -25.24 13.46
N GLY A 338 16.76 -25.83 12.54
CA GLY A 338 16.38 -27.23 12.39
C GLY A 338 14.86 -27.33 12.58
N ALA A 339 14.07 -27.08 11.54
CA ALA A 339 12.66 -27.46 11.48
C ALA A 339 12.38 -27.94 10.04
N GLY A 340 11.96 -29.20 9.95
CA GLY A 340 11.97 -29.98 8.72
C GLY A 340 10.81 -29.66 7.79
N ARG A 341 11.09 -29.84 6.50
CA ARG A 341 10.11 -30.09 5.45
C ARG A 341 9.46 -31.45 5.67
N ALA A 342 8.16 -31.53 5.48
CA ALA A 342 7.49 -32.74 5.02
C ALA A 342 6.83 -32.39 3.67
N ASP A 343 7.10 -33.24 2.68
CA ASP A 343 6.65 -33.16 1.30
C ASP A 343 5.47 -34.12 1.11
N GLY A 344 4.49 -33.69 0.31
CA GLY A 344 3.66 -34.52 -0.57
C GLY A 344 2.56 -35.42 0.02
N GLY A 345 1.31 -35.13 -0.36
CA GLY A 345 0.49 -36.17 -1.00
C GLY A 345 -1.00 -36.27 -0.62
N ASP A 346 -1.83 -35.63 -1.45
CA ASP A 346 -3.07 -36.15 -2.07
C ASP A 346 -4.48 -35.85 -1.49
N ALA A 347 -5.37 -35.66 -2.47
CA ALA A 347 -6.82 -35.72 -2.52
C ALA A 347 -7.64 -34.48 -2.13
N GLY A 348 -8.16 -33.83 -3.18
CA GLY A 348 -9.23 -32.85 -3.11
C GLY A 348 -10.54 -33.41 -2.54
N ALA A 349 -11.11 -32.63 -1.64
CA ALA A 349 -12.51 -32.55 -1.28
C ALA A 349 -12.68 -31.17 -0.63
N ALA A 350 -13.78 -30.47 -0.87
CA ALA A 350 -14.11 -29.24 -0.13
C ALA A 350 -14.02 -29.54 1.38
N SER A 351 -12.92 -29.12 2.02
CA SER A 351 -12.63 -29.55 3.38
C SER A 351 -13.48 -28.73 4.34
N GLN A 352 -14.56 -29.36 4.83
CA GLN A 352 -15.43 -28.76 5.83
C GLN A 352 -14.60 -28.30 7.03
N ARG A 353 -14.78 -27.06 7.45
CA ARG A 353 -14.14 -26.48 8.65
C ARG A 353 -15.20 -26.23 9.72
N PHE A 354 -14.80 -26.38 10.98
CA PHE A 354 -15.66 -26.09 12.12
C PHE A 354 -15.40 -24.68 12.62
N TYR A 355 -16.34 -23.78 12.35
CA TYR A 355 -16.27 -22.37 12.75
C TYR A 355 -16.92 -22.17 14.11
N VAL A 356 -16.22 -21.47 15.00
CA VAL A 356 -16.74 -21.02 16.30
C VAL A 356 -16.63 -19.51 16.37
N ARG A 357 -17.76 -18.84 16.57
CA ARG A 357 -17.87 -17.39 16.68
C ARG A 357 -17.78 -16.98 18.15
N ILE A 358 -16.92 -16.02 18.44
CA ILE A 358 -16.65 -15.50 19.77
C ILE A 358 -17.04 -14.01 19.76
N ASP A 359 -18.09 -13.67 20.50
CA ASP A 359 -18.50 -12.29 20.71
C ASP A 359 -17.65 -11.60 21.80
N ALA A 360 -17.82 -10.29 21.94
CA ALA A 360 -17.06 -9.48 22.91
C ALA A 360 -17.39 -9.81 24.39
N GLY A 361 -18.52 -10.46 24.68
CA GLY A 361 -18.92 -10.88 26.02
C GLY A 361 -18.31 -12.22 26.45
N HIS A 362 -17.83 -13.03 25.50
CA HIS A 362 -17.32 -14.37 25.75
C HIS A 362 -15.81 -14.53 25.49
N GLU A 363 -15.06 -13.43 25.39
CA GLU A 363 -13.60 -13.41 25.19
C GLU A 363 -12.80 -13.60 26.50
N ALA A 364 -13.47 -13.82 27.63
CA ALA A 364 -12.81 -14.01 28.91
C ALA A 364 -11.87 -15.24 28.92
N PRO A 365 -10.67 -15.17 29.52
CA PRO A 365 -9.70 -16.27 29.52
C PRO A 365 -10.22 -17.60 30.11
N SER A 366 -11.19 -17.54 31.03
CA SER A 366 -11.87 -18.72 31.58
C SER A 366 -12.70 -19.45 30.53
N VAL A 367 -13.50 -18.72 29.76
CA VAL A 367 -14.38 -19.27 28.71
C VAL A 367 -13.57 -19.88 27.57
N LEU A 368 -12.48 -19.22 27.17
CA LEU A 368 -11.57 -19.75 26.15
C LEU A 368 -10.86 -21.04 26.60
N LYS A 369 -10.53 -21.15 27.89
CA LYS A 369 -9.94 -22.36 28.47
C LYS A 369 -10.94 -23.52 28.51
N ASP A 370 -12.19 -23.23 28.84
CA ASP A 370 -13.26 -24.22 28.82
C ASP A 370 -13.59 -24.68 27.40
N LEU A 371 -13.58 -23.76 26.42
CA LEU A 371 -13.71 -24.07 25.00
C LEU A 371 -12.55 -24.96 24.51
N GLN A 372 -11.30 -24.64 24.86
CA GLN A 372 -10.14 -25.48 24.51
C GLN A 372 -10.26 -26.89 25.11
N ALA A 373 -10.68 -27.00 26.37
CA ALA A 373 -10.90 -28.29 27.02
C ALA A 373 -12.03 -29.09 26.37
N LEU A 374 -13.08 -28.42 25.90
CA LEU A 374 -14.19 -29.03 25.17
C LEU A 374 -13.74 -29.54 23.79
N LEU A 375 -13.04 -28.73 23.01
CA LEU A 375 -12.51 -29.11 21.70
C LEU A 375 -11.51 -30.27 21.81
N ALA A 376 -10.65 -30.27 22.83
CA ALA A 376 -9.68 -31.34 23.07
C ALA A 376 -10.32 -32.70 23.40
N LYS A 377 -11.55 -32.72 23.94
CA LYS A 377 -12.32 -33.94 24.22
C LYS A 377 -12.96 -34.54 22.97
N HIS A 378 -13.21 -33.72 21.94
CA HIS A 378 -13.94 -34.12 20.73
C HIS A 378 -13.03 -34.15 19.50
N LYS A 379 -11.91 -34.87 19.57
CA LYS A 379 -10.92 -34.95 18.47
C LYS A 379 -11.52 -35.51 17.19
N GLY A 380 -11.15 -34.93 16.05
CA GLY A 380 -11.59 -35.39 14.74
C GLY A 380 -10.82 -34.80 13.57
N PRO A 381 -11.31 -34.99 12.34
CA PRO A 381 -10.57 -34.65 11.13
C PRO A 381 -10.70 -33.17 10.72
N LEU A 382 -11.72 -32.45 11.18
CA LEU A 382 -12.02 -31.09 10.72
C LEU A 382 -11.19 -30.04 11.43
N GLN A 383 -10.70 -29.06 10.68
CA GLN A 383 -9.98 -27.91 11.25
C GLN A 383 -10.95 -26.97 11.97
N THR A 384 -10.59 -26.58 13.19
CA THR A 384 -11.36 -25.61 13.98
C THR A 384 -10.85 -24.19 13.73
N VAL A 385 -11.76 -23.27 13.41
CA VAL A 385 -11.47 -21.85 13.19
C VAL A 385 -12.29 -21.00 14.16
N LEU A 386 -11.62 -20.17 14.94
CA LEU A 386 -12.26 -19.20 15.83
C LEU A 386 -12.43 -17.88 15.08
N PHE A 387 -13.61 -17.27 15.13
CA PHE A 387 -13.87 -15.95 14.56
C PHE A 387 -14.24 -14.97 15.68
N TYR A 388 -13.40 -13.95 15.88
CA TYR A 388 -13.59 -12.91 16.88
C TYR A 388 -14.38 -11.76 16.27
N GLU A 389 -15.59 -11.50 16.76
CA GLU A 389 -16.46 -10.45 16.19
C GLU A 389 -15.91 -9.04 16.41
N ARG A 390 -15.26 -8.80 17.56
CA ARG A 390 -14.69 -7.49 17.93
C ARG A 390 -13.69 -6.98 16.91
N ASP A 391 -12.75 -7.84 16.51
CA ASP A 391 -11.65 -7.50 15.61
C ASP A 391 -11.89 -7.96 14.17
N ARG A 392 -13.00 -8.66 13.91
CA ARG A 392 -13.30 -9.37 12.64
C ARG A 392 -12.14 -10.27 12.17
N LYS A 393 -11.42 -10.88 13.11
CA LYS A 393 -10.27 -11.75 12.84
C LYS A 393 -10.64 -13.22 12.99
N SER A 394 -10.12 -14.06 12.09
CA SER A 394 -10.18 -15.51 12.19
C SER A 394 -8.85 -16.09 12.65
N LEU A 395 -8.89 -17.02 13.60
CA LEU A 395 -7.73 -17.76 14.09
C LEU A 395 -7.96 -19.26 13.86
N ALA A 396 -7.18 -19.86 12.96
CA ALA A 396 -7.17 -21.32 12.79
C ALA A 396 -6.37 -21.97 13.93
N LEU A 397 -6.99 -22.92 14.63
CA LEU A 397 -6.31 -23.65 15.70
C LEU A 397 -5.39 -24.73 15.12
N ASN A 398 -4.36 -25.09 15.90
CA ASN A 398 -3.42 -26.14 15.53
C ASN A 398 -4.09 -27.54 15.47
N ASP A 399 -3.36 -28.52 14.95
CA ASP A 399 -3.87 -29.88 14.72
C ASP A 399 -4.37 -30.59 15.99
N SER A 400 -3.96 -30.15 17.18
CA SER A 400 -4.40 -30.74 18.45
C SER A 400 -5.86 -30.41 18.80
N TYR A 401 -6.45 -29.41 18.14
CA TYR A 401 -7.83 -28.95 18.34
C TYR A 401 -8.72 -29.20 17.11
N ARG A 402 -8.35 -30.12 16.23
CA ARG A 402 -9.25 -30.60 15.18
C ARG A 402 -10.39 -31.42 15.79
N VAL A 403 -11.61 -31.24 15.30
CA VAL A 403 -12.81 -31.83 15.91
C VAL A 403 -13.65 -32.67 14.96
N LEU A 404 -14.42 -33.59 15.54
CA LEU A 404 -15.48 -34.30 14.83
C LEU A 404 -16.80 -33.55 15.09
N PRO A 405 -17.43 -32.94 14.08
CA PRO A 405 -18.68 -32.21 14.29
C PRO A 405 -19.77 -33.19 14.72
N SER A 406 -20.30 -32.98 15.91
CA SER A 406 -21.44 -33.72 16.43
C SER A 406 -22.47 -32.73 16.94
N ALA A 407 -23.75 -33.12 16.91
CA ALA A 407 -24.82 -32.31 17.49
C ALA A 407 -24.55 -32.02 18.99
N GLY A 408 -23.90 -32.96 19.70
CA GLY A 408 -23.47 -32.78 21.08
C GLY A 408 -22.35 -31.74 21.26
N LEU A 409 -21.36 -31.70 20.37
CA LEU A 409 -20.30 -30.69 20.39
C LEU A 409 -20.85 -29.30 20.07
N THR A 410 -21.69 -29.20 19.04
CA THR A 410 -22.33 -27.93 18.62
C THR A 410 -23.16 -27.36 19.76
N ALA A 411 -24.02 -28.17 20.39
CA ALA A 411 -24.84 -27.74 21.52
C ALA A 411 -24.01 -27.39 22.77
N ALA A 412 -22.87 -28.04 22.98
CA ALA A 412 -21.98 -27.72 24.10
C ALA A 412 -21.22 -26.40 23.88
N VAL A 413 -20.82 -26.10 22.64
CA VAL A 413 -20.23 -24.79 22.28
C VAL A 413 -21.27 -23.69 22.37
N GLU A 414 -22.49 -23.93 21.88
CA GLU A 414 -23.59 -22.96 21.96
C GLU A 414 -24.03 -22.67 23.40
N ARG A 415 -23.91 -23.64 24.32
CA ARG A 415 -24.15 -23.42 25.74
C ARG A 415 -23.09 -22.50 26.38
N LEU A 416 -21.87 -22.50 25.86
CA LEU A 416 -20.75 -21.70 26.38
C LEU A 416 -20.68 -20.30 25.78
N LEU A 417 -21.06 -20.14 24.51
CA LEU A 417 -20.88 -18.91 23.74
C LEU A 417 -22.18 -18.29 23.22
N GLY A 418 -23.32 -18.96 23.37
CA GLY A 418 -24.61 -18.54 22.83
C GLY A 418 -25.04 -19.30 21.57
N GLU A 419 -26.34 -19.28 21.26
CA GLU A 419 -26.92 -20.01 20.11
C GLU A 419 -26.36 -19.54 18.76
N GLY A 420 -26.15 -20.47 17.83
CA GLY A 420 -25.69 -20.18 16.48
C GLY A 420 -24.22 -19.78 16.37
N THR A 421 -23.43 -19.98 17.43
CA THR A 421 -21.99 -19.68 17.46
C THR A 421 -21.12 -20.76 16.84
N ALA A 422 -21.62 -21.99 16.69
CA ALA A 422 -20.89 -23.09 16.07
C ALA A 422 -21.51 -23.47 14.72
N LYS A 423 -20.71 -23.49 13.64
CA LYS A 423 -21.16 -23.91 12.30
C LYS A 423 -20.09 -24.71 11.57
N VAL A 424 -20.49 -25.77 10.89
CA VAL A 424 -19.64 -26.48 9.92
C VAL A 424 -19.86 -25.82 8.56
N LYS A 425 -18.79 -25.39 7.88
CA LYS A 425 -18.84 -24.82 6.53
C LYS A 425 -17.86 -25.51 5.62
#